data_AF-A0A485ANW9-F1
#
_entry.id   AF-A0A485ANW9-F1
#
_cell.length_a   1.000
_cell.length_b   1.000
_cell.length_c   1.000
_cell.angle_alpha   90.00
_cell.angle_beta   90.00
_cell.angle_gamma   90.00
#
_symmetry.space_group_name_H-M   'P 1'
#
loop_
_entity.id
_entity.type
_entity.pdbx_description
1 polymer ?
#
loop_
_entity_poly.entity_id
_entity_poly.type
_entity_poly.pdbx_seq_one_letter_code
_entity_poly.pdbx_strand_id
1 'polypeptide(L)' 'MSTLGHQYDNSLVSNAFGFLRLPMNFQPYDSDADWVITGVPFDMATSRSCRRPSRPGGDSSGFH' A
#
# COMPACT_ATOMS: atom_id res chain seq x y z
N MET A 1 5.75 11.30 16.01
CA MET A 1 4.37 10.81 15.88
C MET A 1 3.48 11.90 16.47
N SER A 2 2.81 12.68 15.64
CA SER A 2 2.03 13.86 16.07
C SER A 2 0.57 13.54 15.86
N THR A 3 -0.17 13.41 16.95
CA THR A 3 -1.61 13.22 16.95
C THR A 3 -2.26 14.50 17.46
N LEU A 4 -3.47 14.80 17.00
CA LEU A 4 -4.23 15.94 17.50
C LEU A 4 -4.50 15.74 19.00
N GLY A 5 -3.88 16.56 19.86
CA GLY A 5 -4.07 16.50 21.32
C GLY A 5 -3.27 15.45 22.09
N HIS A 6 -2.14 14.95 21.57
CA HIS A 6 -1.27 13.96 22.25
C HIS A 6 -1.96 12.63 22.62
N GLN A 7 -3.13 12.34 22.04
CA GLN A 7 -3.85 11.09 22.24
C GLN A 7 -3.32 10.00 21.30
N TYR A 8 -3.39 8.74 21.71
CA TYR A 8 -3.03 7.65 20.80
C TYR A 8 -4.03 7.60 19.63
N ASP A 9 -3.55 7.79 18.39
CA ASP A 9 -4.39 7.80 17.20
C ASP A 9 -4.63 6.38 16.68
N ASN A 10 -5.75 5.82 17.11
CA ASN A 10 -6.24 4.50 16.67
C ASN A 10 -7.00 4.56 15.33
N SER A 11 -7.21 5.74 14.72
CA SER A 11 -8.15 5.89 13.59
C SER A 11 -7.75 5.12 12.33
N LEU A 12 -6.46 4.85 12.16
CA LEU A 12 -5.90 4.08 11.03
C LEU A 12 -6.11 2.57 11.16
N VAL A 13 -6.34 2.07 12.39
CA VAL A 13 -6.47 0.63 12.67
C VAL A 13 -7.82 0.25 13.27
N SER A 14 -8.63 1.24 13.66
CA SER A 14 -9.97 1.00 14.18
C SER A 14 -10.95 0.71 13.02
N ASN A 15 -11.43 -0.53 13.01
CA ASN A 15 -12.22 -1.17 11.95
C ASN A 15 -11.44 -1.45 10.65
N ALA A 16 -10.47 -2.36 10.74
CA ALA A 16 -9.66 -2.84 9.61
C ALA A 16 -10.34 -3.94 8.77
N PHE A 17 -11.55 -4.40 9.12
CA PHE A 17 -12.10 -5.64 8.56
C PHE A 17 -13.03 -5.45 7.35
N GLY A 18 -13.29 -4.23 6.90
CA GLY A 18 -14.14 -4.02 5.71
C GLY A 18 -13.87 -2.74 4.94
N PHE A 19 -14.22 -2.78 3.66
CA PHE A 19 -14.09 -1.63 2.76
C PHE A 19 -15.06 -0.52 3.18
N LEU A 20 -14.59 0.74 3.21
CA LEU A 20 -15.37 1.90 3.67
C LEU A 20 -16.02 1.73 5.06
N ARG A 21 -15.45 0.88 5.92
CA ARG A 21 -16.00 0.53 7.25
C ARG A 21 -17.35 -0.22 7.20
N LEU A 22 -17.73 -0.75 6.04
CA LEU A 22 -18.85 -1.69 5.94
C LEU A 22 -18.49 -3.03 6.62
N PRO A 23 -19.46 -3.77 7.16
CA PRO A 23 -19.20 -5.05 7.80
C PRO A 23 -18.68 -6.09 6.79
N MET A 24 -17.71 -6.90 7.21
CA MET A 24 -17.24 -8.05 6.43
C MET A 24 -18.32 -9.13 6.39
N ASN A 25 -18.68 -9.57 5.19
CA ASN A 25 -19.55 -10.73 5.04
C ASN A 25 -18.73 -12.03 5.04
N PHE A 26 -19.02 -12.92 6.00
CA PHE A 26 -18.35 -14.22 6.14
C PHE A 26 -19.08 -15.36 5.42
N GLN A 27 -20.30 -15.13 4.92
CA GLN A 27 -21.06 -16.08 4.10
C GLN A 27 -21.47 -15.43 2.76
N PRO A 28 -20.50 -15.12 1.89
CA PRO A 28 -20.78 -14.43 0.61
C PRO A 28 -21.66 -15.25 -0.34
N TYR A 29 -21.66 -16.59 -0.23
CA TYR A 29 -22.48 -17.46 -1.08
C TYR A 29 -23.96 -17.49 -0.71
N ASP A 30 -24.27 -17.21 0.55
CA ASP A 30 -25.63 -17.27 1.10
C ASP A 30 -26.25 -15.86 1.22
N SER A 31 -25.55 -14.84 0.74
CA SER A 31 -25.93 -13.44 0.87
C SER A 31 -26.36 -12.85 -0.45
N ASP A 32 -27.45 -12.08 -0.39
CA ASP A 32 -27.86 -11.23 -1.50
C ASP A 32 -27.09 -9.91 -1.44
N ALA A 33 -26.45 -9.51 -2.55
CA ALA A 33 -25.66 -8.29 -2.60
C ALA A 33 -25.60 -7.74 -4.03
N ASP A 34 -25.82 -6.43 -4.18
CA ASP A 34 -25.72 -5.75 -5.48
C ASP A 34 -24.26 -5.66 -5.98
N TRP A 35 -23.30 -5.54 -5.06
CA TRP A 35 -21.89 -5.37 -5.35
C TRP A 35 -21.01 -6.17 -4.39
N VAL A 36 -19.91 -6.68 -4.94
CA VAL A 36 -18.90 -7.42 -4.18
C VAL A 36 -17.55 -6.72 -4.34
N ILE A 37 -16.95 -6.31 -3.22
CA ILE A 37 -15.59 -5.75 -3.18
C ILE A 37 -14.66 -6.83 -2.62
N THR A 38 -13.72 -7.31 -3.44
CA THR A 38 -12.71 -8.31 -3.04
C THR A 38 -11.30 -7.78 -3.31
N GLY A 39 -10.39 -8.05 -2.38
CA GLY A 39 -8.97 -7.70 -2.55
C GLY A 39 -8.20 -8.87 -3.15
N VAL A 40 -7.41 -8.61 -4.19
CA VAL A 40 -6.41 -9.55 -4.72
C VAL A 40 -5.03 -9.01 -4.37
N PRO A 41 -4.32 -9.57 -3.37
CA PRO A 41 -2.98 -9.14 -3.03
C PRO A 41 -1.98 -9.70 -4.06
N PHE A 42 -1.85 -9.02 -5.20
CA PHE A 42 -1.00 -9.45 -6.30
C PHE A 42 0.12 -8.44 -6.57
N ASP A 43 1.32 -8.74 -6.08
CA ASP A 43 2.55 -7.98 -6.32
C ASP A 43 3.56 -8.76 -7.19
N MET A 44 3.37 -10.08 -7.35
CA MET A 44 4.34 -10.99 -7.96
C MET A 44 4.62 -10.73 -9.46
N ALA A 45 3.68 -10.16 -10.21
CA ALA A 45 3.93 -9.78 -11.61
C ALA A 45 4.48 -8.36 -11.78
N THR A 46 4.65 -7.60 -10.69
CA THR A 46 5.17 -6.24 -10.78
C THR A 46 6.70 -6.30 -10.83
N SER A 47 7.27 -6.39 -12.03
CA SER A 47 8.71 -6.18 -12.19
C SER A 47 9.03 -4.70 -11.96
N ARG A 48 9.73 -4.37 -10.87
CA ARG A 48 10.26 -3.02 -10.65
C ARG A 48 11.35 -2.71 -11.68
N SER A 49 11.03 -1.96 -12.73
CA SER A 49 12.06 -1.27 -13.55
C SER A 49 12.40 0.08 -12.92
N CYS A 50 13.11 0.06 -11.79
CA CYS A 50 13.72 1.26 -11.21
C CYS A 50 15.12 1.44 -11.82
N ARG A 51 15.23 2.08 -12.99
CA ARG A 51 16.52 2.60 -13.47
C ARG A 51 16.61 4.11 -13.19
N ARG A 52 17.48 4.48 -12.24
CA ARG A 52 18.40 5.64 -12.27
C ARG A 52 19.26 5.57 -11.00
N PRO A 53 20.60 5.60 -11.12
CA PRO A 53 21.27 6.85 -11.48
C PRO A 53 22.51 6.69 -12.39
N SER A 54 22.78 7.71 -13.21
CA SER A 54 24.17 8.06 -13.54
C SER A 54 24.28 9.56 -13.35
N ARG A 55 24.74 9.99 -12.16
CA ARG A 55 25.45 11.26 -12.06
C ARG A 55 26.76 11.05 -12.83
N PRO A 56 27.08 11.84 -13.87
CA PRO A 56 28.43 11.80 -14.41
C PRO A 56 29.35 12.36 -13.32
N GLY A 57 30.13 11.47 -12.71
CA GLY A 57 31.26 11.84 -11.86
C GLY A 57 32.35 12.46 -12.73
N GLY A 58 32.99 13.49 -12.20
CA GLY A 58 34.00 14.30 -12.87
C GLY A 58 35.24 13.53 -13.33
N ASP A 59 35.81 14.08 -14.40
CA ASP A 59 37.23 14.26 -14.69
C ASP A 59 38.19 13.14 -14.21
N SER A 60 38.59 12.28 -15.15
CA SER A 60 39.83 11.51 -15.05
C SER A 60 40.89 12.10 -15.97
N SER A 61 41.60 13.11 -15.47
CA SER A 61 42.97 13.40 -15.92
C SER A 61 43.95 12.47 -15.20
N GLY A 62 44.73 11.68 -15.94
CA GLY A 62 45.98 11.09 -15.43
C GLY A 62 46.21 9.60 -15.73
N PHE A 63 47.30 9.35 -16.48
CA PHE A 63 48.13 8.13 -16.53
C PHE A 63 47.53 6.85 -17.13
N HIS A 64 47.71 6.65 -18.44
CA HIS A 64 48.77 5.79 -19.01
C HIS A 64 48.80 5.92 -20.54
#